data_AF-A0A7X8C559-F1
#
_entry.id   AF-A0A7X8C559-F1
#
_cell.length_a   1.000
_cell.length_b   1.000
_cell.length_c   1.000
_cell.angle_alpha   90.00
_cell.angle_beta   90.00
_cell.angle_gamma   90.00
#
_symmetry.space_group_name_H-M   'P 1'
#
loop_
_entity.id
_entity.type
_entity.pdbx_description
1 polymer ?
#
loop_
_entity_poly.entity_id
_entity_poly.type
_entity_poly.pdbx_seq_one_letter_code
_entity_poly.pdbx_strand_id
1 'polypeptide(L)'
;DVEDIKDVPQYKLTEEDWANIHKISEERYQKWEWNYGKSPTFDIQKTHKFPAGLVDVRMDVSKGTIKDCKIYGDFFGVGDVKIIEEKLIGTQYRRQALEEALADVDVPHYLGKITREEFIDLVY
;
A
#
# COMPACT_ATOMS: atom_id res chain seq x y z
N ASP A 1 -8.08 -35.80 -12.10
CA ASP A 1 -7.04 -36.12 -11.11
C ASP A 1 -5.77 -36.55 -11.82
N VAL A 2 -4.63 -36.12 -11.30
CA VAL A 2 -3.31 -36.47 -11.85
C VAL A 2 -2.74 -37.59 -10.97
N GLU A 3 -2.55 -38.78 -11.53
CA GLU A 3 -2.14 -39.98 -10.77
C GLU A 3 -0.60 -40.14 -10.72
N ASP A 4 0.15 -39.55 -11.66
CA ASP A 4 1.61 -39.53 -11.72
C ASP A 4 2.12 -38.08 -11.85
N ILE A 5 3.20 -37.73 -11.14
CA ILE A 5 3.88 -36.42 -11.22
C ILE A 5 4.27 -36.07 -12.66
N LYS A 6 4.54 -37.07 -13.51
CA LYS A 6 4.88 -36.88 -14.92
C LYS A 6 3.71 -36.38 -15.78
N ASP A 7 2.47 -36.62 -15.34
CA ASP A 7 1.26 -36.21 -16.05
C ASP A 7 0.83 -34.78 -15.70
N VAL A 8 1.54 -34.12 -14.78
CA VAL A 8 1.32 -32.71 -14.47
C VAL A 8 1.78 -31.87 -15.67
N PRO A 9 0.89 -31.09 -16.30
CA PRO A 9 1.28 -30.21 -17.40
C PRO A 9 2.38 -29.24 -16.94
N GLN A 10 3.50 -29.21 -17.69
CA GLN A 10 4.65 -28.36 -17.38
C GLN A 10 4.75 -27.22 -18.39
N TYR A 11 4.89 -26.00 -17.88
CA TYR A 11 5.32 -24.86 -18.67
C TYR A 11 6.82 -24.66 -18.46
N LYS A 12 7.60 -24.83 -19.53
CA LYS A 12 9.04 -24.52 -19.52
C LYS A 12 9.22 -23.10 -20.02
N LEU A 13 9.75 -22.24 -19.17
CA LEU A 13 10.09 -20.86 -19.52
C LEU A 13 11.00 -20.85 -20.75
N THR A 14 10.64 -20.00 -21.71
CA THR A 14 11.43 -19.76 -22.91
C THR A 14 12.59 -18.80 -22.62
N GLU A 15 13.54 -18.68 -23.54
CA GLU A 15 14.60 -17.65 -23.45
C GLU A 15 14.01 -16.23 -23.41
N GLU A 16 12.91 -15.98 -24.11
CA GLU A 16 12.20 -14.70 -24.06
C GLU A 16 11.56 -14.45 -22.68
N ASP A 17 10.96 -15.48 -22.08
CA ASP A 17 10.43 -15.39 -20.71
C ASP A 17 11.56 -15.05 -19.72
N TRP A 18 12.71 -15.71 -19.84
CA TRP A 18 13.87 -15.42 -19.01
C TRP A 18 14.41 -14.01 -19.21
N ALA A 19 14.52 -13.54 -20.45
CA ALA A 19 14.93 -12.16 -20.72
C ALA A 19 13.99 -11.14 -20.05
N ASN A 20 12.68 -11.38 -20.12
CA ASN A 20 11.68 -10.53 -19.45
C ASN A 20 11.76 -10.61 -17.92
N ILE A 21 11.96 -11.81 -17.36
CA ILE A 21 12.15 -12.02 -15.91
C ILE A 21 13.39 -11.27 -15.42
N HIS A 22 14.52 -11.37 -16.13
CA HIS A 22 15.74 -10.67 -15.77
C HIS A 22 15.55 -9.16 -15.80
N LYS A 23 14.86 -8.65 -16.83
CA LYS A 23 14.52 -7.22 -16.91
C LYS A 23 13.67 -6.76 -15.71
N ILE A 24 12.59 -7.47 -15.37
CA ILE A 24 11.75 -7.12 -14.21
C ILE A 24 12.56 -7.20 -12.91
N SER A 25 13.44 -8.19 -12.80
CA SER A 25 14.32 -8.35 -11.64
C SER A 25 15.26 -7.15 -11.48
N GLU A 26 15.94 -6.72 -12.55
CA GLU A 26 16.84 -5.56 -12.52
C GLU A 26 16.09 -4.25 -12.25
N GLU A 27 14.92 -4.06 -12.87
CA GLU A 27 14.14 -2.82 -12.78
C GLU A 27 13.40 -2.68 -11.44
N ARG A 28 13.11 -3.79 -10.74
CA ARG A 28 12.29 -3.79 -9.53
C ARG A 28 12.89 -4.58 -8.39
N TYR A 29 12.98 -5.90 -8.50
CA TYR A 29 13.30 -6.76 -7.36
C TYR A 29 14.74 -6.62 -6.82
N GLN A 30 15.67 -6.13 -7.65
CA GLN A 30 17.04 -5.82 -7.24
C GLN A 30 17.22 -4.35 -6.81
N LYS A 31 16.22 -3.48 -7.01
CA LYS A 31 16.33 -2.06 -6.67
C LYS A 31 16.18 -1.82 -5.18
N TRP A 32 17.09 -1.02 -4.62
CA TRP A 32 17.02 -0.62 -3.21
C TRP A 32 15.73 0.17 -2.93
N GLU A 33 15.33 1.03 -3.86
CA GLU A 33 14.13 1.85 -3.78
C GLU A 33 12.85 1.00 -3.74
N TRP A 34 12.88 -0.21 -4.30
CA TRP A 34 11.77 -1.15 -4.23
C TRP A 34 11.78 -1.96 -2.93
N ASN A 35 12.94 -2.48 -2.55
CA ASN A 35 13.07 -3.38 -1.39
C ASN A 35 12.98 -2.66 -0.04
N TYR A 36 13.47 -1.42 0.03
CA TYR A 36 13.53 -0.64 1.27
C TYR A 36 12.72 0.65 1.18
N GLY A 37 12.67 1.28 0.00
CA GLY A 37 12.02 2.57 -0.17
C GLY A 37 12.71 3.70 0.59
N LYS A 38 12.24 4.93 0.38
CA LYS A 38 12.68 6.07 1.20
C LYS A 38 11.98 6.00 2.56
N SER A 39 12.68 6.40 3.63
CA SER A 39 12.07 6.67 4.93
C SER A 39 11.98 8.19 5.10
N PRO A 40 10.81 8.80 4.84
CA PRO A 40 10.59 10.21 5.11
C PRO A 40 10.76 10.57 6.58
N THR A 41 10.98 11.86 6.85
CA THR A 41 10.67 12.45 8.15
C THR A 41 9.17 12.36 8.39
N PHE A 42 8.77 11.92 9.58
CA PHE A 42 7.37 11.88 9.99
C PHE A 42 7.22 12.45 11.39
N ASP A 43 6.22 13.29 11.58
CA ASP A 43 5.88 13.88 12.88
C ASP A 43 4.84 13.03 13.61
N ILE A 44 4.00 12.34 12.84
CA ILE A 44 2.85 11.58 13.33
C ILE A 44 2.98 10.14 12.87
N GLN A 45 2.79 9.22 13.82
CA GLN A 45 2.68 7.80 13.58
C GLN A 45 1.43 7.26 14.29
N LYS A 46 0.57 6.55 13.54
CA LYS A 46 -0.66 5.95 14.03
C LYS A 46 -0.72 4.51 13.55
N THR A 47 -0.89 3.58 14.49
CA THR A 47 -0.86 2.16 14.18
C THR A 47 -2.04 1.44 14.82
N HIS A 48 -2.68 0.55 14.08
CA HIS A 48 -3.76 -0.30 14.61
C HIS A 48 -3.79 -1.66 13.92
N LYS A 49 -4.07 -2.72 14.70
CA LYS A 49 -4.24 -4.10 14.19
C LYS A 49 -5.73 -4.39 14.02
N PHE A 50 -6.23 -4.20 12.80
CA PHE A 50 -7.59 -4.60 12.42
C PHE A 50 -7.67 -6.11 12.19
N PRO A 51 -8.88 -6.69 12.16
CA PRO A 51 -9.10 -8.06 11.69
C PRO A 51 -8.55 -8.30 10.26
N ALA A 52 -8.52 -7.26 9.44
CA ALA A 52 -8.02 -7.30 8.06
C ALA A 52 -6.50 -7.16 7.92
N GLY A 53 -5.79 -6.84 9.00
CA GLY A 53 -4.35 -6.58 8.99
C GLY A 53 -3.93 -5.41 9.87
N LEU A 54 -2.63 -5.25 10.05
CA LEU A 54 -1.97 -4.12 10.67
C LEU A 54 -1.94 -2.98 9.66
N VAL A 55 -2.32 -1.78 10.10
CA VAL A 55 -2.12 -0.53 9.36
C VAL A 55 -1.24 0.38 10.22
N ASP A 56 -0.14 0.88 9.65
CA ASP A 56 0.76 1.87 10.23
C ASP A 56 0.82 3.08 9.29
N VAL A 57 0.16 4.17 9.69
CA VAL A 57 0.12 5.44 8.95
C VAL A 57 1.13 6.40 9.54
N ARG A 58 2.00 6.92 8.68
CA ARG A 58 3.01 7.92 9.04
C ARG A 58 2.80 9.19 8.22
N MET A 59 2.79 10.33 8.88
CA MET A 59 2.53 11.63 8.25
C MET A 59 3.56 12.68 8.69
N ASP A 60 4.02 13.48 7.74
CA ASP A 60 4.73 14.75 7.97
C ASP A 60 3.68 15.86 7.98
N VAL A 61 3.56 16.60 9.09
CA VAL A 61 2.52 17.63 9.23
C VAL A 61 3.16 18.97 9.53
N SER A 62 3.27 19.80 8.50
CA SER A 62 3.83 21.14 8.62
C SER A 62 2.73 22.19 8.54
N LYS A 63 2.67 23.05 9.58
CA LYS A 63 1.67 24.14 9.72
C LYS A 63 0.23 23.64 9.60
N GLY A 64 -0.06 22.46 10.14
CA GLY A 64 -1.37 21.83 10.12
C GLY A 64 -1.73 21.13 8.80
N THR A 65 -0.87 21.16 7.78
CA THR A 65 -1.10 20.50 6.49
C THR A 65 -0.21 19.27 6.34
N ILE A 66 -0.79 18.16 5.90
CA ILE A 66 -0.06 16.93 5.59
C ILE A 66 0.84 17.18 4.36
N LYS A 67 2.15 17.04 4.53
CA LYS A 67 3.16 17.24 3.47
C LYS A 67 3.59 15.94 2.81
N ASP A 68 3.64 14.87 3.60
CA ASP A 68 3.89 13.51 3.12
C ASP A 68 3.06 12.52 3.95
N CYS A 69 2.68 11.41 3.33
CA CYS A 69 1.92 10.34 3.96
C CYS A 69 2.43 8.99 3.43
N LYS A 70 2.70 8.07 4.34
CA LYS A 70 3.01 6.68 4.03
C LYS A 70 2.16 5.74 4.85
N ILE A 71 1.61 4.73 4.18
CA ILE A 71 0.79 3.68 4.78
C ILE A 71 1.53 2.36 4.61
N TYR A 72 1.95 1.78 5.73
CA TYR A 72 2.55 0.46 5.81
C TYR A 72 1.59 -0.52 6.44
N GLY A 73 1.80 -1.81 6.22
CA GLY A 73 0.95 -2.81 6.85
C GLY A 73 1.06 -4.21 6.25
N ASP A 74 0.30 -5.11 6.84
CA ASP A 74 0.07 -6.49 6.35
C ASP A 74 -1.39 -6.71 5.90
N PHE A 75 -2.09 -5.62 5.56
CA PHE A 75 -3.43 -5.66 4.99
C PHE A 75 -3.40 -6.10 3.52
N PHE A 76 -4.52 -6.67 3.06
CA PHE A 76 -4.69 -7.13 1.68
C PHE A 76 -5.70 -6.24 0.94
N GLY A 77 -5.17 -5.24 0.22
CA GLY A 77 -5.91 -4.43 -0.76
C GLY A 77 -5.79 -4.97 -2.18
N VAL A 78 -6.74 -4.62 -3.03
CA VAL A 78 -6.73 -4.94 -4.46
C VAL A 78 -6.01 -3.85 -5.26
N GLY A 79 -6.14 -2.59 -4.84
CA GLY A 79 -5.52 -1.43 -5.51
C GLY A 79 -4.18 -0.98 -4.88
N ASP A 80 -3.55 0.01 -5.51
CA ASP A 80 -2.35 0.65 -4.97
C ASP A 80 -2.70 1.62 -3.82
N VAL A 81 -2.20 1.34 -2.62
CA VAL A 81 -2.44 2.17 -1.42
C VAL A 81 -1.98 3.61 -1.58
N LYS A 82 -1.06 3.88 -2.52
CA LYS A 82 -0.62 5.25 -2.85
C LYS A 82 -1.77 6.18 -3.21
N ILE A 83 -2.89 5.66 -3.73
CA ILE A 83 -4.07 6.48 -4.02
C ILE A 83 -4.61 7.15 -2.74
N ILE A 84 -4.63 6.43 -1.61
CA ILE A 84 -5.03 7.00 -0.31
C ILE A 84 -3.97 7.99 0.16
N GLU A 85 -2.68 7.63 0.08
CA GLU A 85 -1.57 8.51 0.49
C GLU A 85 -1.63 9.87 -0.24
N GLU A 86 -1.79 9.85 -1.57
CA GLU A 86 -1.85 11.02 -2.43
C GLU A 86 -3.08 11.90 -2.13
N LYS A 87 -4.22 11.30 -1.79
CA LYS A 87 -5.43 12.04 -1.40
C LYS A 87 -5.26 12.78 -0.06
N LEU A 88 -4.44 12.25 0.84
CA LEU A 88 -4.16 12.88 2.13
C LEU A 88 -3.12 14.00 2.04
N ILE A 89 -2.18 13.93 1.08
CA ILE A 89 -1.18 14.98 0.89
C ILE A 89 -1.84 16.30 0.47
N GLY A 90 -1.48 17.39 1.15
CA GLY A 90 -2.07 18.72 0.95
C GLY A 90 -3.34 18.98 1.76
N THR A 91 -3.89 17.96 2.42
CA THR A 91 -5.07 18.08 3.27
C THR A 91 -4.72 18.64 4.64
N GLN A 92 -5.63 19.43 5.22
CA GLN A 92 -5.48 19.89 6.61
C GLN A 92 -5.64 18.70 7.56
N TYR A 93 -4.74 18.57 8.53
CA TYR A 93 -4.78 17.52 9.55
C TYR A 93 -5.86 17.79 10.60
N ARG A 94 -7.12 17.63 10.18
CA ARG A 94 -8.34 17.73 10.98
C ARG A 94 -9.39 16.78 10.44
N ARG A 95 -10.16 16.14 11.32
CA ARG A 95 -11.12 15.08 10.94
C ARG A 95 -11.96 15.40 9.70
N GLN A 96 -12.66 16.53 9.70
CA GLN A 96 -13.54 16.92 8.60
C GLN A 96 -12.81 16.99 7.24
N ALA A 97 -11.59 17.52 7.21
CA ALA A 97 -10.84 17.62 5.96
C ALA A 97 -10.37 16.25 5.46
N LEU A 98 -10.07 15.31 6.37
CA LEU A 98 -9.73 13.92 6.02
C LEU A 98 -10.97 13.19 5.47
N GLU A 99 -12.14 13.40 6.08
CA GLU A 99 -13.42 12.86 5.59
C GLU A 99 -13.74 13.38 4.18
N GLU A 100 -13.56 14.68 3.93
CA GLU A 100 -13.74 15.31 2.63
C GLU A 100 -12.74 14.79 1.58
N ALA A 101 -11.45 14.68 1.94
CA ALA A 101 -10.40 14.22 1.04
C ALA A 101 -10.58 12.75 0.59
N LEU A 102 -11.20 11.92 1.44
CA LEU A 102 -11.48 10.51 1.17
C LEU A 102 -12.95 10.26 0.78
N ALA A 103 -13.71 11.32 0.48
CA ALA A 103 -15.15 11.19 0.21
C ALA A 103 -15.46 10.31 -1.00
N ASP A 104 -14.61 10.38 -2.04
CA ASP A 104 -14.73 9.66 -3.31
C ASP A 104 -13.84 8.41 -3.39
N VAL A 105 -13.20 8.02 -2.29
CA VAL A 105 -12.26 6.89 -2.24
C VAL A 105 -12.93 5.66 -1.65
N ASP A 106 -12.89 4.54 -2.39
CA ASP A 106 -13.27 3.23 -1.89
C ASP A 106 -12.15 2.67 -1.01
N VAL A 107 -12.05 3.14 0.25
CA VAL A 107 -11.01 2.71 1.20
C VAL A 107 -10.90 1.18 1.32
N PRO A 108 -12.01 0.42 1.40
CA PRO A 108 -11.95 -1.04 1.39
C PRO A 108 -11.24 -1.67 0.19
N HIS A 109 -11.30 -1.05 -0.99
CA HIS A 109 -10.57 -1.54 -2.17
C HIS A 109 -9.05 -1.54 -1.98
N TYR A 110 -8.53 -0.59 -1.20
CA TYR A 110 -7.09 -0.40 -1.00
C TYR A 110 -6.57 -0.97 0.33
N LEU A 111 -7.41 -1.02 1.37
CA LEU A 111 -7.03 -1.48 2.72
C LEU A 111 -7.73 -2.79 3.14
N GLY A 112 -8.49 -3.42 2.25
CA GLY A 112 -9.22 -4.66 2.54
C GLY A 112 -10.51 -4.41 3.31
N LYS A 113 -10.84 -5.23 4.31
CA LYS A 113 -12.09 -5.07 5.11
C LYS A 113 -11.99 -3.96 6.16
N ILE A 114 -11.40 -2.82 5.81
CA ILE A 114 -11.27 -1.63 6.65
C ILE A 114 -12.12 -0.54 6.00
N THR A 115 -13.11 -0.05 6.73
CA THR A 115 -14.00 1.02 6.27
C THR A 115 -13.30 2.37 6.30
N ARG A 116 -13.84 3.33 5.54
CA ARG A 116 -13.35 4.72 5.57
C ARG A 116 -13.41 5.31 6.97
N GLU A 117 -14.47 5.03 7.72
CA GLU A 117 -14.66 5.55 9.09
C GLU A 117 -13.60 4.99 10.04
N GLU A 118 -13.39 3.67 10.05
CA GLU A 118 -12.33 3.03 10.84
C GLU A 118 -10.93 3.56 10.50
N PHE A 119 -10.66 3.81 9.21
CA PHE A 119 -9.39 4.40 8.80
C PHE A 119 -9.24 5.85 9.29
N ILE A 120 -10.30 6.66 9.22
CA ILE A 120 -10.28 8.04 9.73
C ILE A 120 -10.09 8.06 11.25
N ASP A 121 -10.75 7.16 11.98
CA ASP A 121 -10.58 7.00 13.43
C ASP A 121 -9.16 6.57 13.82
N LEU A 122 -8.47 5.79 12.98
CA LEU A 122 -7.05 5.50 13.19
C LEU A 122 -6.19 6.76 13.09
N VAL A 123 -6.41 7.57 12.06
CA VAL A 123 -5.49 8.66 11.72
C VAL A 123 -5.77 9.96 12.47
N TYR A 124 -6.94 10.14 13.09
CA TYR A 124 -7.30 11.34 13.86
C TYR A 124 -7.98 11.02 15.18
#